data_AF-A0A2G6E2N6-F1
#
_entry.id   AF-A0A2G6E2N6-F1
#
_cell.length_a   1.000
_cell.length_b   1.000
_cell.length_c   1.000
_cell.angle_alpha   90.00
_cell.angle_beta   90.00
_cell.angle_gamma   90.00
#
_symmetry.space_group_name_H-M   'P 1'
#
loop_
_entity.id
_entity.type
_entity.pdbx_description
1 polymer ?
#
loop_
_entity_poly.entity_id
_entity_poly.type
_entity_poly.pdbx_seq_one_letter_code
_entity_poly.pdbx_strand_id
1 'polypeptide(L)'
;MKVISNTSPLIGFAKIARLPLLQQLFHQLLIPQKVYDEFFDECTSGEALHFHAVAPHFITTVKVEQVSSFSRRLHSLWKNTQILSFLMIEKPSTKPWNCISQLCRLEPF
;
A
#
# COMPACT_ATOMS: atom_id res chain seq x y z
N MET A 1 7.80 -2.43 -21.70
CA MET A 1 6.94 -2.53 -20.50
C MET A 1 7.37 -1.42 -19.54
N LYS A 2 6.45 -0.67 -18.93
CA LYS A 2 6.79 0.39 -17.96
C LYS A 2 6.32 -0.06 -16.58
N VAL A 3 7.21 -0.03 -15.59
CA VAL A 3 6.91 -0.45 -14.21
C VAL A 3 6.98 0.77 -13.31
N ILE A 4 5.92 0.95 -12.52
CA ILE A 4 5.80 2.04 -11.55
C ILE A 4 5.82 1.40 -10.16
N SER A 5 6.72 1.86 -9.31
CA SER A 5 6.83 1.36 -7.93
C SER A 5 6.29 2.36 -6.93
N ASN A 6 5.64 1.84 -5.89
CA ASN A 6 5.35 2.59 -4.67
C ASN A 6 6.57 2.58 -3.73
N THR A 7 6.47 3.28 -2.60
CA THR A 7 7.51 3.38 -1.56
C THR A 7 7.77 2.07 -0.81
N SER A 8 6.72 1.40 -0.31
CA SER A 8 6.85 0.20 0.51
C SER A 8 7.72 -0.90 -0.12
N PRO A 9 7.57 -1.28 -1.40
CA PRO A 9 8.45 -2.27 -2.02
C PRO A 9 9.90 -1.76 -2.14
N LEU A 10 10.13 -0.48 -2.44
CA LEU A 10 11.49 0.09 -2.51
C LEU A 10 12.19 0.00 -1.16
N ILE A 11 11.49 0.36 -0.08
CA ILE A 11 12.00 0.25 1.30
C ILE A 11 12.30 -1.21 1.63
N GLY A 12 11.40 -2.14 1.28
CA GLY A 12 11.60 -3.57 1.50
C GLY A 12 12.87 -4.10 0.82
N PHE A 13 13.08 -3.75 -0.45
CA PHE A 13 14.29 -4.15 -1.19
C PHE A 13 15.56 -3.43 -0.72
N ALA A 14 15.46 -2.18 -0.27
CA ALA A 14 16.57 -1.44 0.30
C ALA A 14 17.04 -2.06 1.63
N LYS A 15 16.10 -2.44 2.51
CA LYS A 15 16.36 -3.08 3.81
C LYS A 15 17.14 -4.39 3.71
N ILE A 16 16.87 -5.18 2.67
CA ILE A 16 17.56 -6.45 2.42
C ILE A 16 18.77 -6.30 1.49
N ALA A 17 19.14 -5.06 1.12
CA ALA A 17 20.20 -4.75 0.16
C ALA A 17 20.06 -5.48 -1.20
N ARG A 18 18.82 -5.68 -1.68
CA ARG A 18 18.50 -6.34 -2.96
C ARG A 18 17.85 -5.42 -3.99
N LEU A 19 18.03 -4.10 -3.89
CA LEU A 19 17.63 -3.16 -4.95
C LEU A 19 18.13 -3.56 -6.36
N PRO A 20 19.35 -4.11 -6.55
CA PRO A 20 19.80 -4.57 -7.87
C PRO A 20 18.93 -5.66 -8.50
N LEU A 21 18.16 -6.41 -7.70
CA LEU A 21 17.24 -7.41 -8.23
C LEU A 21 16.11 -6.75 -9.03
N LEU A 22 15.64 -5.56 -8.62
CA LEU A 22 14.65 -4.80 -9.38
C LEU A 22 15.19 -4.37 -10.75
N GLN A 23 16.49 -4.06 -10.84
CA GLN A 23 17.14 -3.77 -12.11
C GLN A 23 17.14 -5.00 -13.03
N GLN A 24 17.41 -6.19 -12.49
CA GLN A 24 17.41 -7.45 -13.27
C GLN A 24 16.00 -7.83 -13.75
N LEU A 25 14.97 -7.55 -12.96
CA LEU A 25 13.58 -7.89 -13.31
C LEU A 25 12.96 -6.92 -14.31
N PHE A 26 13.19 -5.61 -14.14
CA PHE A 26 12.39 -4.59 -14.83
C PHE A 26 13.19 -3.73 -15.81
N HIS A 27 14.53 -3.77 -15.76
CA HIS A 27 15.48 -2.95 -16.52
C HIS A 27 15.36 -1.43 -16.31
N GLN A 28 14.15 -0.91 -16.17
CA GLN A 28 13.82 0.48 -15.90
C GLN A 28 12.61 0.54 -14.94
N LEU A 29 12.74 1.34 -13.89
CA LEU A 29 11.73 1.60 -12.89
C LEU A 29 11.40 3.09 -12.87
N LEU A 30 10.11 3.42 -12.93
CA LEU A 30 9.63 4.79 -12.82
C LEU A 30 9.07 5.02 -11.42
N ILE A 31 9.47 6.10 -10.77
CA ILE A 31 8.95 6.47 -9.45
C ILE A 31 8.43 7.91 -9.49
N PRO A 32 7.23 8.20 -8.97
CA PRO A 32 6.79 9.58 -8.76
C PRO A 32 7.72 10.33 -7.82
N GLN A 33 7.86 11.65 -7.99
CA GLN A 33 8.64 12.49 -7.06
C GLN A 33 8.22 12.26 -5.60
N LYS A 34 6.90 12.20 -5.33
CA LYS A 34 6.38 11.94 -3.99
C LYS A 34 6.85 10.61 -3.38
N VAL A 35 7.01 9.58 -4.22
CA VAL A 35 7.51 8.26 -3.79
C VAL A 35 9.00 8.34 -3.47
N TYR A 36 9.76 9.10 -4.25
CA TYR A 36 11.16 9.38 -3.91
C TYR A 36 11.24 10.07 -2.55
N ASP A 37 10.50 11.15 -2.34
CA ASP A 37 10.54 11.94 -1.10
C ASP A 37 10.15 11.08 0.13
N GLU A 38 9.04 10.36 0.04
CA GLU A 38 8.56 9.47 1.11
C GLU A 38 9.54 8.31 1.41
N PHE A 39 10.26 7.81 0.39
CA PHE A 39 11.33 6.83 0.62
C PHE A 39 12.45 7.42 1.48
N PHE A 40 12.89 8.66 1.21
CA PHE A 40 13.97 9.28 1.98
C PHE A 40 13.55 9.70 3.38
N ASP A 41 12.26 10.01 3.59
CA ASP A 41 11.71 10.32 4.91
C ASP A 41 11.65 9.08 5.83
N GLU A 42 11.41 7.88 5.27
CA GLU A 42 11.24 6.64 6.05
C GLU A 42 12.50 5.76 6.13
N CYS A 43 13.52 6.03 5.31
CA CYS A 43 14.71 5.18 5.22
C CYS A 43 15.79 5.52 6.26
N THR A 44 16.64 4.53 6.56
CA THR A 44 17.87 4.76 7.34
C THR A 44 19.00 5.29 6.45
N SER A 45 20.03 5.89 7.05
CA SER A 45 21.19 6.41 6.32
C SER A 45 21.90 5.35 5.47
N GLY A 46 21.96 4.09 5.93
CA GLY A 46 22.52 2.97 5.17
C GLY A 46 21.69 2.59 3.93
N GLU A 47 20.36 2.61 4.07
CA GLU A 47 19.44 2.35 2.96
C GLU A 47 19.50 3.46 1.92
N ALA A 48 19.59 4.71 2.35
CA ALA A 48 19.74 5.87 1.46
C ALA A 48 21.03 5.79 0.63
N LEU A 49 22.16 5.45 1.26
CA LEU A 49 23.43 5.28 0.55
C LEU A 49 23.36 4.16 -0.50
N HIS A 50 22.77 3.03 -0.13
CA HIS A 50 22.58 1.92 -1.06
C HIS A 50 21.65 2.31 -2.21
N PHE A 51 20.57 3.03 -1.92
CA PHE A 51 19.66 3.54 -2.95
C PHE A 51 20.39 4.49 -3.91
N HIS A 52 21.17 5.45 -3.41
CA HIS A 52 21.93 6.37 -4.25
C HIS A 52 22.98 5.70 -5.12
N ALA A 53 23.59 4.60 -4.66
CA ALA A 53 24.55 3.85 -5.45
C ALA A 53 23.90 3.14 -6.66
N VAL A 54 22.68 2.61 -6.49
CA VAL A 54 22.04 1.77 -7.51
C VAL A 54 21.04 2.55 -8.38
N ALA A 55 20.27 3.47 -7.79
CA ALA A 55 19.17 4.19 -8.44
C ALA A 55 19.53 4.86 -9.78
N PRO A 56 20.70 5.53 -9.95
CA PRO A 56 21.05 6.20 -11.21
C PRO A 56 21.06 5.28 -12.44
N HIS A 57 21.20 3.96 -12.25
CA HIS A 57 21.31 3.00 -13.34
C HIS A 57 19.97 2.58 -13.93
N PHE A 58 18.89 2.62 -13.15
CA PHE A 58 17.62 2.02 -13.57
C PHE A 58 16.36 2.72 -13.03
N ILE A 59 16.49 3.66 -12.10
CA ILE A 59 15.36 4.39 -11.52
C ILE A 59 15.29 5.79 -12.13
N THR A 60 14.11 6.15 -12.64
CA THR A 60 13.83 7.49 -13.14
C THR A 60 12.68 8.12 -12.35
N THR A 61 12.94 9.28 -11.78
CA THR A 61 11.90 10.05 -11.09
C THR A 61 11.05 10.82 -12.10
N VAL A 62 9.73 10.74 -11.95
CA VAL A 62 8.75 11.40 -12.83
C VAL A 62 7.88 12.38 -12.04
N LYS A 63 7.68 13.57 -12.60
CA LYS A 63 6.69 14.53 -12.09
C LYS A 63 5.32 14.15 -12.61
N VAL A 64 4.34 14.04 -11.72
CA VAL A 64 2.95 13.71 -12.07
C VAL A 64 2.15 15.01 -12.05
N GLU A 65 1.73 15.49 -13.23
CA GLU A 65 1.06 16.79 -13.39
C GLU A 65 -0.44 16.75 -13.07
N GLN A 66 -1.08 15.58 -13.19
CA GLN A 66 -2.52 15.42 -13.05
C GLN A 66 -2.83 14.21 -12.17
N VAL A 67 -3.34 14.48 -10.97
CA VAL A 67 -3.92 13.45 -10.09
C VAL A 67 -5.43 13.63 -10.14
N SER A 68 -6.12 12.86 -10.99
CA SER A 68 -7.58 12.83 -10.93
C SER A 68 -7.98 12.21 -9.58
N SER A 69 -8.79 12.91 -8.80
CA SER A 69 -9.36 12.40 -7.57
C SER A 69 -10.31 11.24 -7.90
N PHE A 70 -9.82 10.01 -7.74
CA PHE A 70 -10.69 8.84 -7.80
C PHE A 70 -11.48 8.76 -6.49
N SER A 71 -12.62 9.45 -6.45
CA SER A 71 -13.58 9.36 -5.36
C SER A 71 -14.20 7.96 -5.35
N ARG A 72 -13.74 7.10 -4.44
CA ARG A 72 -14.37 5.79 -4.22
C ARG A 72 -15.81 6.01 -3.76
N ARG A 73 -16.79 5.80 -4.64
CA ARG A 73 -18.21 5.56 -4.24
C ARG A 73 -18.35 4.16 -3.64
N LEU A 74 -17.63 3.88 -2.56
CA LEU A 74 -17.70 2.58 -1.86
C LEU A 74 -18.64 2.60 -0.65
N HIS A 75 -19.40 3.68 -0.43
CA HIS A 75 -20.20 3.88 0.79
C HIS A 75 -21.68 4.23 0.55
N SER A 76 -22.27 3.88 -0.60
CA SER A 76 -23.70 4.09 -0.86
C SER A 76 -24.54 2.82 -1.08
N LEU A 77 -23.92 1.62 -1.08
CA LEU A 77 -24.65 0.37 -1.35
C LEU A 77 -24.99 -0.46 -0.11
N TRP A 78 -24.48 -0.10 1.07
CA TRP A 78 -24.89 -0.73 2.35
C TRP A 78 -26.06 -0.02 3.04
N LYS A 79 -26.58 1.08 2.46
CA LYS A 79 -27.71 1.82 3.04
C LYS A 79 -29.07 1.49 2.40
N ASN A 80 -29.11 0.70 1.32
CA ASN A 80 -30.35 0.39 0.59
C ASN A 80 -30.90 -1.02 0.78
N THR A 81 -30.32 -1.84 1.66
CA THR A 81 -30.88 -3.14 2.04
C THR A 81 -31.73 -3.03 3.31
N GLN A 82 -32.65 -2.06 3.34
CA GLN A 82 -33.57 -1.89 4.48
C GLN A 82 -35.02 -1.66 4.06
N ILE A 83 -35.42 -2.15 2.89
CA ILE A 83 -36.83 -2.23 2.51
C ILE A 83 -37.07 -3.63 1.91
N LEU A 84 -38.01 -4.36 2.51
CA LEU A 84 -38.52 -5.71 2.18
C LEU A 84 -37.82 -6.91 2.83
N SER A 85 -38.06 -7.11 4.13
CA SER A 85 -38.86 -8.27 4.57
C SER A 85 -39.12 -8.18 6.06
N PHE A 86 -40.27 -7.58 6.34
CA PHE A 86 -41.05 -7.77 7.55
C PHE A 86 -41.41 -9.27 7.61
N LEU A 87 -40.65 -10.10 8.32
CA LEU A 87 -41.17 -11.35 8.87
C LEU A 87 -40.45 -11.64 10.19
N MET A 88 -41.25 -11.79 11.22
CA MET A 88 -40.88 -11.96 12.62
C MET A 88 -39.87 -13.10 12.83
N ILE A 89 -38.98 -12.92 13.82
CA ILE A 89 -38.88 -13.72 15.05
C ILE A 89 -37.95 -12.96 16.02
N GLU A 90 -38.22 -13.12 17.30
CA GLU A 90 -38.01 -12.22 18.44
C GLU A 90 -36.57 -11.70 18.72
N LYS A 91 -36.51 -10.50 19.31
CA LYS A 91 -35.32 -9.97 20.01
C LYS A 91 -35.14 -10.68 21.37
N PRO A 92 -33.88 -10.83 21.81
CA PRO A 92 -33.49 -10.22 23.09
C PRO A 92 -32.23 -9.36 22.88
N SER A 93 -32.28 -8.07 23.20
CA SER A 93 -32.03 -7.47 24.52
C SER A 93 -30.54 -7.32 24.86
N THR A 94 -30.12 -6.06 24.89
CA THR A 94 -29.06 -5.41 25.70
C THR A 94 -27.57 -5.72 25.48
N LYS A 95 -26.91 -4.66 24.97
CA LYS A 95 -25.60 -4.06 25.36
C LYS A 95 -24.30 -4.46 24.61
N PRO A 96 -23.34 -3.51 24.54
CA PRO A 96 -22.37 -3.39 23.45
C PRO A 96 -21.02 -4.02 23.80
N TRP A 97 -20.38 -4.67 22.83
CA TRP A 97 -19.02 -5.16 22.98
C TRP A 97 -18.03 -4.18 22.36
N ASN A 98 -17.36 -3.46 23.25
CA ASN A 98 -16.06 -2.86 23.02
C ASN A 98 -15.05 -3.91 22.56
N CYS A 99 -14.16 -3.49 21.67
CA CYS A 99 -12.73 -3.77 21.68
C CYS A 99 -12.29 -5.23 21.88
N ILE A 100 -12.00 -5.95 20.78
CA ILE A 100 -10.94 -6.96 20.77
C ILE A 100 -10.15 -6.83 19.46
N SER A 101 -9.02 -6.15 19.59
CA SER A 101 -7.81 -6.37 18.80
C SER A 101 -7.30 -7.80 18.97
N GLN A 102 -6.66 -8.33 17.92
CA GLN A 102 -5.82 -9.53 17.83
C GLN A 102 -6.47 -10.84 17.36
N LEU A 103 -5.65 -11.60 16.62
CA LEU A 103 -5.83 -12.91 15.95
C LEU A 103 -6.18 -12.73 14.47
N CYS A 104 -5.24 -12.91 13.52
CA CYS A 104 -4.56 -14.18 13.29
C CYS A 104 -3.06 -14.03 13.03
N ARG A 105 -2.27 -14.73 13.85
CA ARG A 105 -0.90 -15.15 13.58
C ARG A 105 -0.95 -16.68 13.42
N LEU A 106 -0.50 -17.15 12.25
CA LEU A 106 0.18 -18.41 11.87
C LEU A 106 -0.18 -19.76 12.52
N GLU A 107 -0.18 -20.80 11.67
CA GLU A 107 0.55 -22.10 11.73
C GLU A 107 -0.24 -23.19 10.92
N PRO A 108 0.31 -24.37 10.57
CA PRO A 108 1.10 -24.62 9.35
C PRO A 108 0.57 -25.83 8.53
N PHE A 109 1.18 -26.10 7.37
CA PHE A 109 1.16 -27.42 6.70
C PHE A 109 2.56 -27.75 6.20
#